data_AF-A0A7X8EJ19-F1
#
_entry.id   AF-A0A7X8EJ19-F1
#
_cell.length_a   1.000
_cell.length_b   1.000
_cell.length_c   1.000
_cell.angle_alpha   90.00
_cell.angle_beta   90.00
_cell.angle_gamma   90.00
#
_symmetry.space_group_name_H-M   'P 1'
#
loop_
_entity.id
_entity.type
_entity.pdbx_description
1 polymer ?
#
loop_
_entity_poly.entity_id
_entity_poly.type
_entity_poly.pdbx_seq_one_letter_code
_entity_poly.pdbx_strand_id
1 'polypeptide(L)'
;MEEEAAEDGFDEESQGDAEIRTEAASEDRTRQGAPAAVSGNNRERESQGIGVELNLSIRIDDESQVGRAALLLAATTSNEAEQIFKNDLSSIGWRSVATEVGGLVGDLPPKITRALVGASLNAGVVEKKRNEMHALMHAALEALEGFLATGMLEASIGAKIAIVRNSRWISVAVMGDTAYHAVAHHERCGLGVMHI
;
A
#
# COMPACT_ATOMS: atom_id res chain seq x y z
N MET A 1 5.12 30.64 -71.40
CA MET A 1 3.86 30.38 -70.71
C MET A 1 4.21 30.19 -69.24
N GLU A 2 4.58 31.25 -68.51
CA GLU A 2 3.76 32.46 -68.14
C GLU A 2 2.56 32.01 -67.30
N GLU A 3 2.18 32.63 -66.18
CA GLU A 3 2.55 33.84 -65.41
C GLU A 3 1.77 33.69 -64.07
N GLU A 4 2.33 34.05 -62.89
CA GLU A 4 2.05 35.28 -62.09
C GLU A 4 0.57 35.51 -61.70
N ALA A 5 0.15 36.10 -60.57
CA ALA A 5 0.68 36.69 -59.32
C ALA A 5 -0.60 36.85 -58.42
N ALA A 6 -0.65 37.26 -57.13
CA ALA A 6 -0.03 38.38 -56.40
C ALA A 6 -0.43 38.20 -54.89
N GLU A 7 0.47 38.39 -53.90
CA GLU A 7 0.75 39.63 -53.10
C GLU A 7 -0.40 40.05 -52.16
N ASP A 8 -0.23 40.66 -50.97
CA ASP A 8 0.91 41.03 -50.12
C ASP A 8 0.34 41.50 -48.76
N GLY A 9 1.19 41.68 -47.75
CA GLY A 9 0.86 42.57 -46.62
C GLY A 9 1.63 42.32 -45.32
N PHE A 10 2.94 42.58 -45.32
CA PHE A 10 3.73 42.89 -44.13
C PHE A 10 3.96 44.40 -44.07
N ASP A 11 3.92 45.00 -42.88
CA ASP A 11 4.63 46.25 -42.57
C ASP A 11 5.16 46.19 -41.12
N GLU A 12 6.47 46.41 -41.00
CA GLU A 12 7.26 46.65 -39.78
C GLU A 12 7.41 48.16 -39.53
N GLU A 13 7.51 48.57 -38.26
CA GLU A 13 8.40 49.65 -37.75
C GLU A 13 8.28 49.67 -36.19
N SER A 14 9.31 49.35 -35.37
CA SER A 14 10.43 50.21 -34.88
C SER A 14 9.94 51.43 -34.06
N GLN A 15 10.38 51.84 -32.85
CA GLN A 15 11.48 51.61 -31.90
C GLN A 15 11.15 52.41 -30.61
N GLY A 16 11.79 52.13 -29.45
CA GLY A 16 12.17 53.20 -28.48
C GLY A 16 11.86 53.01 -26.99
N ASP A 17 12.92 53.01 -26.18
CA ASP A 17 13.07 52.74 -24.73
C ASP A 17 12.37 53.71 -23.73
N ALA A 18 12.09 53.22 -22.51
CA ALA A 18 12.41 53.92 -21.25
C ALA A 18 12.18 53.06 -19.98
N GLU A 19 13.22 53.00 -19.14
CA GLU A 19 13.28 52.41 -17.78
C GLU A 19 12.35 53.09 -16.77
N ILE A 20 11.75 52.37 -15.80
CA ILE A 20 11.48 52.86 -14.43
C ILE A 20 11.63 51.74 -13.38
N ARG A 21 12.23 52.14 -12.26
CA ARG A 21 12.77 51.40 -11.10
C ARG A 21 11.74 50.86 -10.10
N THR A 22 12.23 49.88 -9.34
CA THR A 22 11.88 49.37 -7.99
C THR A 22 11.11 50.29 -7.05
N GLU A 23 10.10 49.74 -6.35
CA GLU A 23 9.76 50.11 -4.97
C GLU A 23 9.25 48.89 -4.16
N ALA A 24 9.67 48.85 -2.90
CA ALA A 24 9.32 47.89 -1.86
C ALA A 24 8.18 48.42 -0.98
N ALA A 25 7.33 47.54 -0.44
CA ALA A 25 6.46 47.81 0.71
C ALA A 25 6.16 46.45 1.38
N SER A 26 6.73 46.10 2.53
CA SER A 26 6.47 46.54 3.91
C SER A 26 5.08 46.18 4.44
N GLU A 27 5.08 45.11 5.25
CA GLU A 27 4.21 44.68 6.35
C GLU A 27 2.94 45.49 6.67
N ASP A 28 1.79 44.80 6.71
CA ASP A 28 0.72 45.13 7.65
C ASP A 28 0.30 43.89 8.45
N ARG A 29 0.34 44.05 9.78
CA ARG A 29 -0.02 43.06 10.79
C ARG A 29 -1.43 43.38 11.26
N THR A 30 -2.39 42.50 10.96
CA THR A 30 -3.64 42.46 11.71
C THR A 30 -3.94 41.05 12.16
N ARG A 31 -3.87 40.90 13.49
CA ARG A 31 -4.26 39.72 14.27
C ARG A 31 -5.77 39.52 14.16
N GLN A 32 -6.24 38.28 13.95
CA GLN A 32 -7.50 37.79 14.52
C GLN A 32 -7.65 36.26 14.38
N GLY A 33 -7.80 35.58 15.53
CA GLY A 33 -8.62 34.38 15.68
C GLY A 33 -7.98 33.00 15.45
N ALA A 34 -7.23 32.49 16.44
CA ALA A 34 -6.97 31.05 16.56
C ALA A 34 -8.25 30.33 17.04
N PRO A 35 -8.61 29.14 16.50
CA PRO A 35 -9.71 28.36 17.05
C PRO A 35 -9.29 27.73 18.39
N ALA A 36 -10.14 27.91 19.39
CA ALA A 36 -9.96 27.40 20.74
C ALA A 36 -9.88 25.86 20.75
N ALA A 37 -8.84 25.33 21.40
CA ALA A 37 -8.69 23.93 21.70
C ALA A 37 -9.82 23.48 22.65
N VAL A 38 -10.77 22.70 22.14
CA VAL A 38 -11.68 21.91 22.96
C VAL A 38 -10.89 20.71 23.47
N SER A 39 -10.35 20.86 24.67
CA SER A 39 -9.82 19.76 25.49
C SER A 39 -10.98 18.89 25.95
N GLY A 40 -11.46 18.03 25.04
CA GLY A 40 -12.38 16.96 25.33
C GLY A 40 -11.59 15.77 25.86
N ASN A 41 -11.46 15.70 27.18
CA ASN A 41 -10.81 14.61 27.90
C ASN A 41 -11.72 13.36 27.87
N ASN A 42 -11.96 12.79 26.68
CA ASN A 42 -12.55 11.47 26.55
C ASN A 42 -11.44 10.45 26.86
N ARG A 43 -11.29 10.15 28.15
CA ARG A 43 -10.68 8.89 28.57
C ARG A 43 -11.56 7.78 28.04
N GLU A 44 -11.20 7.28 26.87
CA GLU A 44 -11.67 6.02 26.34
C GLU A 44 -11.53 5.00 27.46
N ARG A 45 -12.66 4.55 27.98
CA ARG A 45 -12.69 3.31 28.74
C ARG A 45 -12.34 2.25 27.72
N GLU A 46 -11.06 1.91 27.62
CA GLU A 46 -10.61 0.64 27.07
C GLU A 46 -11.40 -0.43 27.81
N SER A 47 -12.48 -0.92 27.20
CA SER A 47 -13.11 -2.13 27.69
C SER A 47 -12.02 -3.18 27.62
N GLN A 48 -11.54 -3.65 28.77
CA GLN A 48 -10.70 -4.82 28.86
C GLN A 48 -11.51 -5.97 28.25
N GLY A 49 -11.36 -6.15 26.94
CA GLY A 49 -12.03 -7.21 26.21
C GLY A 49 -11.58 -8.53 26.79
N ILE A 50 -12.53 -9.41 27.07
CA ILE A 50 -12.23 -10.79 27.46
C ILE A 50 -11.70 -11.47 26.19
N GLY A 51 -10.39 -11.39 25.96
CA GLY A 51 -9.72 -12.08 24.88
C GLY A 51 -9.58 -13.57 25.17
N VAL A 52 -9.50 -14.39 24.12
CA VAL A 52 -9.21 -15.83 24.22
C VAL A 52 -7.98 -16.13 23.37
N GLU A 53 -7.03 -16.86 23.95
CA GLU A 53 -5.90 -17.42 23.21
C GLU A 53 -6.29 -18.78 22.63
N LEU A 54 -6.20 -18.95 21.30
CA LEU A 54 -6.56 -20.17 20.60
C LEU A 54 -5.32 -20.97 20.23
N ASN A 55 -5.21 -22.18 20.77
CA ASN A 55 -4.18 -23.15 20.38
C ASN A 55 -4.73 -24.08 19.29
N LEU A 56 -4.48 -23.75 18.03
CA LEU A 56 -4.96 -24.51 16.88
C LEU A 56 -3.86 -25.42 16.32
N SER A 57 -4.21 -26.66 15.96
CA SER A 57 -3.33 -27.55 15.21
C SER A 57 -3.77 -27.58 13.75
N ILE A 58 -2.95 -27.01 12.87
CA ILE A 58 -3.18 -26.99 11.43
C ILE A 58 -2.03 -27.72 10.74
N ARG A 59 -2.37 -28.66 9.85
CA ARG A 59 -1.39 -29.40 9.07
C ARG A 59 -1.16 -28.73 7.71
N ILE A 60 0.11 -28.53 7.36
CA ILE A 60 0.59 -28.11 6.05
C ILE A 60 1.55 -29.18 5.55
N ASP A 61 1.09 -30.01 4.61
CA ASP A 61 1.80 -31.19 4.10
C ASP A 61 1.76 -31.31 2.56
N ASP A 62 1.05 -30.39 1.87
CA ASP A 62 0.93 -30.39 0.41
C ASP A 62 1.29 -29.01 -0.19
N GLU A 63 1.97 -29.02 -1.35
CA GLU A 63 2.42 -27.79 -2.03
C GLU A 63 1.26 -26.87 -2.46
N SER A 64 0.04 -27.39 -2.65
CA SER A 64 -1.15 -26.59 -2.97
C SER A 64 -1.62 -25.72 -1.80
N GLN A 65 -1.14 -25.99 -0.57
CA GLN A 65 -1.58 -25.30 0.65
C GLN A 65 -0.81 -23.99 0.91
N VAL A 66 -0.01 -23.52 -0.04
CA VAL A 66 0.73 -22.25 0.04
C VAL A 66 -0.17 -21.04 0.38
N GLY A 67 -1.40 -21.02 -0.12
CA GLY A 67 -2.37 -19.97 0.20
C GLY A 67 -2.86 -20.01 1.65
N ARG A 68 -3.06 -21.22 2.21
CA ARG A 68 -3.38 -21.39 3.64
C ARG A 68 -2.23 -20.91 4.51
N ALA A 69 -0.99 -21.24 4.14
CA ALA A 69 0.19 -20.76 4.84
C ALA A 69 0.30 -19.23 4.82
N ALA A 70 0.06 -18.60 3.66
CA ALA A 70 0.07 -17.14 3.55
C ALA A 70 -1.01 -16.49 4.43
N LEU A 71 -2.26 -16.99 4.40
CA LEU A 71 -3.34 -16.45 5.24
C LEU A 71 -3.02 -16.57 6.74
N LEU A 72 -2.54 -17.72 7.19
CA LEU A 72 -2.19 -17.93 8.59
C LEU A 72 -1.05 -17.02 9.03
N LEU A 73 -0.08 -16.78 8.14
CA LEU A 73 1.03 -15.88 8.41
C LEU A 73 0.55 -14.42 8.50
N ALA A 74 -0.36 -14.01 7.61
CA ALA A 74 -0.99 -12.69 7.66
C ALA A 74 -1.86 -12.49 8.90
N ALA A 75 -2.45 -13.57 9.44
CA ALA A 75 -3.29 -13.54 10.64
C ALA A 75 -2.50 -13.52 11.97
N THR A 76 -1.17 -13.63 11.93
CA THR A 76 -0.36 -13.56 13.16
C THR A 76 -0.38 -12.16 13.77
N THR A 77 -0.60 -12.08 15.08
CA THR A 77 -0.75 -10.81 15.83
C THR A 77 0.47 -10.45 16.68
N SER A 78 1.51 -11.31 16.72
CA SER A 78 2.75 -11.04 17.43
C SER A 78 3.97 -11.41 16.58
N ASN A 79 5.07 -10.69 16.80
CA ASN A 79 6.35 -10.96 16.12
C ASN A 79 6.89 -12.36 16.45
N GLU A 80 6.64 -12.85 17.67
CA GLU A 80 7.06 -14.18 18.09
C GLU A 80 6.31 -15.28 17.33
N ALA A 81 4.97 -15.21 17.27
CA ALA A 81 4.16 -16.16 16.52
C ALA A 81 4.49 -16.14 15.02
N GLU A 82 4.70 -14.94 14.46
CA GLU A 82 5.13 -14.78 13.08
C GLU A 82 6.49 -15.45 12.82
N GLN A 83 7.47 -15.24 13.70
CA GLN A 83 8.80 -15.82 13.52
C GLN A 83 8.81 -17.34 13.69
N ILE A 84 8.07 -17.87 14.67
CA ILE A 84 7.88 -19.32 14.84
C ILE A 84 7.30 -19.90 13.56
N PHE A 85 6.23 -19.31 13.03
CA PHE A 85 5.58 -19.85 11.84
C PHE A 85 6.45 -19.75 10.58
N LYS A 86 7.21 -18.66 10.40
CA LYS A 86 8.22 -18.56 9.32
C LYS A 86 9.30 -19.64 9.44
N ASN A 87 9.73 -19.99 10.65
CA ASN A 87 10.70 -21.07 10.88
C ASN A 87 10.10 -22.44 10.54
N ASP A 88 8.84 -22.69 10.91
CA ASP A 88 8.14 -23.94 10.57
C ASP A 88 8.03 -24.12 9.04
N LEU A 89 7.66 -23.06 8.32
CA LEU A 89 7.64 -23.07 6.85
C LEU A 89 9.04 -23.29 6.26
N SER A 90 10.07 -22.67 6.85
CA SER A 90 11.45 -22.88 6.41
C SER A 90 11.93 -24.32 6.62
N SER A 91 11.47 -24.98 7.69
CA SER A 91 11.83 -26.38 7.99
C SER A 91 11.36 -27.38 6.91
N ILE A 92 10.31 -27.03 6.16
CA ILE A 92 9.80 -27.80 5.01
C ILE A 92 10.28 -27.25 3.66
N GLY A 93 11.27 -26.35 3.67
CA GLY A 93 11.88 -25.78 2.46
C GLY A 93 11.08 -24.67 1.81
N TRP A 94 10.06 -24.13 2.48
CA TRP A 94 9.29 -22.99 1.97
C TRP A 94 9.93 -21.68 2.40
N ARG A 95 9.75 -20.64 1.58
CA ARG A 95 10.25 -19.28 1.88
C ARG A 95 9.08 -18.38 2.16
N SER A 96 9.22 -17.51 3.14
CA SER A 96 8.13 -16.63 3.56
C SER A 96 8.62 -15.30 4.09
N VAL A 97 7.81 -14.26 3.92
CA VAL A 97 8.00 -12.95 4.52
C VAL A 97 6.64 -12.35 4.90
N ALA A 98 6.62 -11.53 5.95
CA ALA A 98 5.50 -10.66 6.25
C ALA A 98 6.00 -9.21 6.32
N THR A 99 5.13 -8.28 5.93
CA THR A 99 5.37 -6.84 6.00
C THR A 99 4.06 -6.13 6.28
N GLU A 100 4.13 -4.94 6.86
CA GLU A 100 2.95 -4.16 7.21
C GLU A 100 2.91 -2.88 6.39
N VAL A 101 1.70 -2.47 6.03
CA VAL A 101 1.43 -1.28 5.23
C VAL A 101 0.24 -0.54 5.83
N GLY A 102 0.30 0.79 5.81
CA GLY A 102 -0.82 1.60 6.24
C GLY A 102 -0.81 2.97 5.58
N GLY A 103 -1.98 3.59 5.58
CA GLY A 103 -2.15 4.94 5.05
C GLY A 103 -3.52 5.18 4.46
N LEU A 104 -3.68 6.36 3.84
CA LEU A 104 -4.89 6.75 3.16
C LEU A 104 -5.02 6.02 1.83
N VAL A 105 -6.24 5.66 1.44
CA VAL A 105 -6.52 4.84 0.25
C VAL A 105 -5.91 5.45 -1.03
N GLY A 106 -5.93 6.77 -1.19
CA GLY A 106 -5.37 7.46 -2.37
C GLY A 106 -3.85 7.28 -2.55
N ASP A 107 -3.10 7.11 -1.46
CA ASP A 107 -1.64 6.99 -1.49
C ASP A 107 -1.14 5.54 -1.37
N LEU A 108 -2.06 4.60 -1.16
CA LEU A 108 -1.75 3.25 -0.74
C LEU A 108 -1.23 2.34 -1.87
N PRO A 109 -1.76 2.36 -3.11
CA PRO A 109 -1.31 1.45 -4.16
C PRO A 109 0.21 1.45 -4.43
N PRO A 110 0.89 2.61 -4.57
CA PRO A 110 2.34 2.63 -4.77
C PRO A 110 3.13 2.23 -3.51
N LYS A 111 2.59 2.48 -2.30
CA LYS A 111 3.21 2.06 -1.04
C LYS A 111 3.16 0.54 -0.87
N ILE A 112 2.01 -0.07 -1.12
CA ILE A 112 1.82 -1.52 -1.11
C ILE A 112 2.80 -2.18 -2.07
N THR A 113 2.83 -1.72 -3.32
CA THR A 113 3.71 -2.31 -4.35
C THR A 113 5.17 -2.27 -3.92
N ARG A 114 5.63 -1.14 -3.36
CA ARG A 114 7.01 -0.98 -2.89
C ARG A 114 7.32 -1.87 -1.69
N ALA A 115 6.43 -1.94 -0.71
CA ALA A 115 6.61 -2.77 0.48
C ALA A 115 6.63 -4.25 0.10
N LEU A 116 5.70 -4.69 -0.74
CA LEU A 116 5.57 -6.06 -1.22
C LEU A 116 6.80 -6.52 -2.00
N VAL A 117 7.23 -5.74 -2.99
CA VAL A 117 8.42 -6.07 -3.80
C VAL A 117 9.69 -6.02 -2.96
N GLY A 118 9.85 -4.97 -2.14
CA GLY A 118 11.01 -4.80 -1.27
C GLY A 118 11.15 -5.95 -0.27
N ALA A 119 10.08 -6.31 0.43
CA ALA A 119 10.08 -7.42 1.38
C ALA A 119 10.38 -8.76 0.70
N SER A 120 9.76 -9.01 -0.46
CA SER A 120 9.95 -10.27 -1.19
C SER A 120 11.39 -10.48 -1.65
N LEU A 121 12.03 -9.42 -2.15
CA LEU A 121 13.43 -9.47 -2.60
C LEU A 121 14.40 -9.58 -1.41
N ASN A 122 14.18 -8.78 -0.35
CA ASN A 122 15.06 -8.76 0.81
C ASN A 122 15.06 -10.08 1.57
N ALA A 123 13.90 -10.74 1.67
CA ALA A 123 13.76 -12.05 2.29
C ALA A 123 14.13 -13.20 1.35
N GLY A 124 14.46 -12.92 0.08
CA GLY A 124 14.77 -13.93 -0.91
C GLY A 124 13.60 -14.85 -1.25
N VAL A 125 12.35 -14.43 -1.00
CA VAL A 125 11.14 -15.17 -1.42
C VAL A 125 11.07 -15.22 -2.95
N VAL A 126 11.44 -14.13 -3.61
CA VAL A 126 11.63 -14.08 -5.07
C VAL A 126 12.98 -13.50 -5.42
N GLU A 127 13.45 -13.81 -6.63
CA GLU A 127 14.57 -13.16 -7.29
C GLU A 127 14.09 -12.16 -8.33
N LYS A 128 14.97 -11.26 -8.76
CA LYS A 128 14.68 -10.27 -9.82
C LYS A 128 14.68 -10.90 -11.23
N LYS A 129 13.94 -12.00 -11.40
CA LYS A 129 13.69 -12.71 -12.66
C LYS A 129 12.30 -12.36 -13.18
N ARG A 130 12.13 -12.32 -14.50
CA ARG A 130 10.84 -11.93 -15.12
C ARG A 130 9.68 -12.83 -14.68
N ASN A 131 9.87 -14.15 -14.66
CA ASN A 131 8.84 -15.11 -14.25
C ASN A 131 8.45 -14.95 -12.77
N GLU A 132 9.43 -14.84 -11.88
CA GLU A 132 9.17 -14.73 -10.44
C GLU A 132 8.49 -13.41 -10.07
N MET A 133 8.94 -12.31 -10.67
CA MET A 133 8.30 -11.01 -10.49
C MET A 133 6.89 -10.99 -11.08
N HIS A 134 6.67 -11.62 -12.24
CA HIS A 134 5.34 -11.74 -12.84
C HIS A 134 4.39 -12.52 -11.93
N ALA A 135 4.83 -13.69 -11.43
CA ALA A 135 4.04 -14.50 -10.51
C ALA A 135 3.68 -13.75 -9.23
N LEU A 136 4.66 -13.07 -8.61
CA LEU A 136 4.45 -12.23 -7.44
C LEU A 136 3.43 -11.12 -7.69
N MET A 137 3.56 -10.38 -8.79
CA MET A 137 2.68 -9.25 -9.09
C MET A 137 1.25 -9.70 -9.39
N HIS A 138 1.05 -10.85 -10.04
CA HIS A 138 -0.29 -11.40 -10.28
C HIS A 138 -0.95 -11.92 -9.00
N ALA A 139 -0.22 -12.67 -8.17
CA ALA A 139 -0.73 -13.08 -6.86
C ALA A 139 -1.06 -11.87 -5.97
N ALA A 140 -0.22 -10.82 -6.01
CA ALA A 140 -0.47 -9.58 -5.28
C ALA A 140 -1.73 -8.86 -5.78
N LEU A 141 -1.91 -8.75 -7.10
CA LEU A 141 -3.08 -8.08 -7.68
C LEU A 141 -4.38 -8.78 -7.23
N GLU A 142 -4.45 -10.10 -7.35
CA GLU A 142 -5.61 -10.90 -6.93
C GLU A 142 -5.89 -10.73 -5.41
N ALA A 143 -4.85 -10.77 -4.58
CA ALA A 143 -4.99 -10.55 -3.14
C ALA A 143 -5.53 -9.14 -2.83
N LEU A 144 -5.04 -8.12 -3.53
CA LEU A 144 -5.46 -6.74 -3.33
C LEU A 144 -6.87 -6.47 -3.84
N GLU A 145 -7.30 -7.10 -4.93
CA GLU A 145 -8.68 -7.01 -5.42
C GLU A 145 -9.67 -7.60 -4.42
N GLY A 146 -9.32 -8.71 -3.76
CA GLY A 146 -10.12 -9.29 -2.68
C GLY A 146 -10.15 -8.40 -1.42
N PHE A 147 -9.02 -7.80 -1.06
CA PHE A 147 -8.91 -6.95 0.14
C PHE A 147 -9.57 -5.57 -0.05
N LEU A 148 -9.38 -4.94 -1.21
CA LEU A 148 -9.82 -3.57 -1.54
C LEU A 148 -11.17 -3.49 -2.26
N ALA A 149 -12.00 -4.53 -2.18
CA ALA A 149 -13.24 -4.70 -2.96
C ALA A 149 -13.96 -3.40 -3.35
N THR A 150 -14.29 -3.26 -4.64
CA THR A 150 -14.83 -2.05 -5.29
C THR A 150 -16.00 -1.40 -4.53
N GLY A 151 -16.00 -0.07 -4.44
CA GLY A 151 -17.09 0.72 -3.83
C GLY A 151 -16.82 1.23 -2.42
N MET A 152 -15.57 1.13 -1.97
CA MET A 152 -15.13 1.61 -0.66
C MET A 152 -15.16 3.14 -0.56
N LEU A 153 -15.87 3.65 0.44
CA LEU A 153 -15.76 5.06 0.88
C LEU A 153 -14.55 5.30 1.79
N GLU A 154 -13.73 4.28 2.03
CA GLU A 154 -12.78 4.25 3.13
C GLU A 154 -11.70 5.32 3.08
N ALA A 155 -11.37 5.83 4.26
CA ALA A 155 -10.36 6.87 4.43
C ALA A 155 -8.97 6.28 4.62
N SER A 156 -8.84 5.15 5.34
CA SER A 156 -7.54 4.61 5.76
C SER A 156 -7.52 3.10 5.89
N ILE A 157 -6.33 2.52 5.72
CA ILE A 157 -6.06 1.09 5.80
C ILE A 157 -4.85 0.85 6.71
N GLY A 158 -4.87 -0.25 7.46
CA GLY A 158 -3.72 -0.86 8.11
C GLY A 158 -3.74 -2.37 7.88
N ALA A 159 -2.75 -2.91 7.18
CA ALA A 159 -2.76 -4.30 6.74
C ALA A 159 -1.39 -4.97 6.87
N LYS A 160 -1.41 -6.24 7.25
CA LYS A 160 -0.30 -7.17 7.13
C LYS A 160 -0.39 -7.90 5.81
N ILE A 161 0.71 -7.91 5.07
CA ILE A 161 0.91 -8.65 3.83
C ILE A 161 1.86 -9.79 4.13
N ALA A 162 1.41 -11.03 3.92
CA ALA A 162 2.25 -12.22 4.01
C ALA A 162 2.45 -12.83 2.62
N ILE A 163 3.66 -13.29 2.36
CA ILE A 163 4.06 -13.86 1.08
C ILE A 163 4.75 -15.16 1.37
N VAL A 164 4.25 -16.25 0.79
CA VAL A 164 4.79 -17.60 0.98
C VAL A 164 5.02 -18.23 -0.38
N ARG A 165 6.16 -18.91 -0.53
CA ARG A 165 6.57 -19.58 -1.75
C ARG A 165 7.10 -20.98 -1.45
N ASN A 166 6.72 -21.95 -2.28
CA ASN A 166 7.38 -23.24 -2.38
C ASN A 166 8.01 -23.43 -3.77
N SER A 167 8.27 -24.67 -4.17
CA SER A 167 8.96 -24.96 -5.44
C SER A 167 8.11 -24.67 -6.69
N ARG A 168 6.78 -24.62 -6.57
CA ARG A 168 5.84 -24.50 -7.70
C ARG A 168 4.91 -23.30 -7.62
N TRP A 169 4.65 -22.80 -6.41
CA TRP A 169 3.63 -21.80 -6.14
C TRP A 169 4.15 -20.66 -5.29
N ILE A 170 3.59 -19.49 -5.51
CA ILE A 170 3.70 -18.32 -4.65
C ILE A 170 2.30 -17.85 -4.28
N SER A 171 2.12 -17.43 -3.03
CA SER A 171 0.88 -16.82 -2.57
C SER A 171 1.16 -15.52 -1.82
N VAL A 172 0.26 -14.55 -2.03
CA VAL A 172 0.19 -13.30 -1.29
C VAL A 172 -1.14 -13.29 -0.55
N ALA A 173 -1.09 -13.09 0.76
CA ALA A 173 -2.25 -12.84 1.59
C ALA A 173 -2.17 -11.44 2.19
N VAL A 174 -3.29 -10.75 2.24
CA VAL A 174 -3.44 -9.46 2.91
C VAL A 174 -4.51 -9.62 3.96
N MET A 175 -4.23 -9.22 5.20
CA MET A 175 -5.21 -9.20 6.28
C MET A 175 -5.02 -7.94 7.12
N GLY A 176 -6.12 -7.31 7.51
CA GLY A 176 -6.09 -6.15 8.39
C GLY A 176 -7.35 -5.31 8.30
N ASP A 177 -7.26 -4.10 8.82
CA ASP A 177 -8.39 -3.20 8.98
C ASP A 177 -8.49 -2.18 7.87
N THR A 178 -9.74 -1.89 7.58
CA THR A 178 -10.23 -1.04 6.51
C THR A 178 -11.24 -0.11 7.18
N ALA A 179 -11.01 1.21 7.11
CA ALA A 179 -11.68 2.17 7.97
C ALA A 179 -12.22 3.37 7.19
N TYR A 180 -13.52 3.62 7.34
CA TYR A 180 -14.15 4.87 6.88
C TYR A 180 -13.92 6.02 7.85
N HIS A 181 -13.98 5.71 9.15
CA HIS A 181 -13.84 6.64 10.26
C HIS A 181 -13.24 5.86 11.45
N ALA A 182 -12.66 6.54 12.44
CA ALA A 182 -11.96 5.88 13.57
C ALA A 182 -12.81 4.79 14.27
N VAL A 183 -14.12 4.99 14.38
CA VAL A 183 -15.05 4.03 14.99
C VAL A 183 -15.74 3.08 13.99
N ALA A 184 -15.53 3.27 12.69
CA ALA A 184 -16.13 2.48 11.61
C ALA A 184 -15.00 1.81 10.82
N HIS A 185 -14.40 0.80 11.45
CA HIS A 185 -13.40 -0.07 10.86
C HIS A 185 -13.84 -1.52 10.99
N HIS A 186 -13.38 -2.35 10.06
CA HIS A 186 -13.60 -3.79 10.11
C HIS A 186 -12.45 -4.52 9.41
N GLU A 187 -12.24 -5.74 9.87
CA GLU A 187 -11.24 -6.64 9.30
C GLU A 187 -11.66 -7.07 7.90
N ARG A 188 -10.65 -7.19 7.04
CA ARG A 188 -10.77 -7.80 5.71
C ARG A 188 -9.58 -8.68 5.44
N CYS A 189 -9.77 -9.57 4.48
CA CYS A 189 -8.68 -10.36 3.92
C CYS A 189 -8.79 -10.46 2.41
N GLY A 190 -7.65 -10.65 1.76
CA GLY A 190 -7.55 -11.03 0.36
C GLY A 190 -6.43 -12.03 0.17
N LEU A 191 -6.56 -12.91 -0.82
CA LEU A 191 -5.62 -13.97 -1.12
C LEU A 191 -5.45 -14.08 -2.63
N GLY A 192 -4.21 -14.20 -3.08
CA GLY A 192 -3.88 -14.58 -4.45
C GLY A 192 -2.84 -15.69 -4.48
N VAL A 193 -2.94 -16.55 -5.49
CA VAL A 193 -2.06 -17.72 -5.66
C VAL A 193 -1.66 -17.84 -7.12
N MET A 194 -0.36 -17.97 -7.39
CA MET A 194 0.16 -18.05 -8.74
C MET A 194 1.27 -19.10 -8.85
N HIS A 195 1.40 -19.73 -10.02
CA HIS A 195 2.53 -20.60 -10.33
C HIS A 195 3.80 -19.76 -10.54
N ILE A 196 4.98 -20.28 -10.14
CA ILE A 196 6.25 -19.52 -10.17
C ILE A 196 7.41 -20.29 -10.83
#